data_AF-A0A9W3AH21-F1
#
_entry.id   AF-A0A9W3AH21-F1
#
_cell.length_a   1.000
_cell.length_b   1.000
_cell.length_c   1.000
_cell.angle_alpha   90.00
_cell.angle_beta   90.00
_cell.angle_gamma   90.00
#
_symmetry.space_group_name_H-M   'P 1'
#
loop_
_entity.id
_entity.type
_entity.pdbx_description
1 polymer ?
#
loop_
_entity_poly.entity_id
_entity_poly.type
_entity_poly.pdbx_seq_one_letter_code
_entity_poly.pdbx_strand_id
1 'polypeptide(L)'
;MRPSTVITMFAGLTVSYAAVIVMMDQCQDGHKKGETWYLANCEQCVCWNDYYYCESCGVQTMVYDHTTCYTKTNDTANYPECCTPHLYCEGDTDFNPANLNLENPAQWERISAH
;
A
#
# COMPACT_ATOMS: atom_id res chain seq x y z
N MET A 1 35.61 21.47 -25.95
CA MET A 1 34.50 20.48 -25.98
C MET A 1 34.35 19.94 -24.56
N ARG A 2 33.26 20.30 -23.86
CA ARG A 2 33.01 19.83 -22.48
C ARG A 2 32.15 18.56 -22.56
N PRO A 3 32.50 17.47 -21.86
CA PRO A 3 31.63 16.30 -21.82
C PRO A 3 30.42 16.61 -20.92
N SER A 4 29.22 16.39 -21.45
CA SER A 4 27.96 16.45 -20.70
C SER A 4 27.80 15.15 -19.92
N THR A 5 27.91 15.22 -18.60
CA THR A 5 27.65 14.08 -17.71
C THR A 5 26.13 13.86 -17.61
N VAL A 6 25.64 12.76 -18.16
CA VAL A 6 24.24 12.32 -17.99
C VAL A 6 24.13 11.63 -16.62
N ILE A 7 23.38 12.21 -15.69
CA ILE A 7 23.08 11.61 -14.39
C ILE A 7 21.86 10.71 -14.57
N THR A 8 22.08 9.41 -14.73
CA THR A 8 21.01 8.41 -14.73
C THR A 8 20.55 8.20 -13.28
N MET A 9 19.43 8.83 -12.88
CA MET A 9 18.74 8.49 -11.64
C MET A 9 18.09 7.11 -11.79
N PHE A 10 18.77 6.06 -11.29
CA PHE A 10 18.12 4.78 -11.01
C PHE A 10 17.25 4.96 -9.77
N ALA A 11 15.96 5.24 -9.97
CA ALA A 11 14.96 5.12 -8.92
C ALA A 11 14.70 3.63 -8.65
N GLY A 12 15.47 3.04 -7.72
CA GLY A 12 15.21 1.71 -7.20
C GLY A 12 14.05 1.79 -6.21
N LEU A 13 12.84 1.44 -6.65
CA LEU A 13 11.67 1.36 -5.78
C LEU A 13 11.73 0.09 -4.92
N THR A 14 11.30 0.29 -3.68
CA THR A 14 11.55 -0.47 -2.47
C THR A 14 10.86 -1.84 -2.40
N VAL A 15 11.52 -2.77 -1.71
CA VAL A 15 10.98 -4.09 -1.36
C VAL A 15 9.84 -3.90 -0.35
N SER A 16 8.60 -4.18 -0.75
CA SER A 16 7.47 -4.26 0.17
C SER A 16 7.46 -5.62 0.87
N TYR A 17 7.64 -5.61 2.19
CA TYR A 17 7.39 -6.78 3.03
C TYR A 17 5.88 -6.89 3.22
N ALA A 18 5.23 -7.78 2.47
CA ALA A 18 3.82 -8.13 2.72
C ALA A 18 3.69 -8.66 4.16
N ALA A 19 2.61 -8.31 4.85
CA ALA A 19 2.27 -8.94 6.12
C ALA A 19 1.51 -10.23 5.80
N VAL A 20 2.14 -11.38 6.07
CA VAL A 20 1.57 -12.70 5.80
C VAL A 20 1.15 -13.37 7.10
N ILE A 21 -0.12 -13.73 7.20
CA ILE A 21 -0.65 -14.54 8.30
C ILE A 21 -0.98 -15.92 7.75
N VAL A 22 -0.35 -16.97 8.30
CA VAL A 22 -0.61 -18.36 7.92
C VAL A 22 -1.55 -18.99 8.94
N MET A 23 -2.67 -19.55 8.48
CA MET A 23 -3.67 -20.19 9.32
C MET A 23 -3.77 -21.68 8.95
N MET A 24 -3.44 -22.55 9.90
CA MET A 24 -3.37 -24.01 9.75
C MET A 24 -4.75 -24.68 9.88
N ASP A 25 -5.78 -24.10 9.27
CA ASP A 25 -7.13 -24.67 9.23
C ASP A 25 -7.52 -24.98 7.78
N GLN A 26 -8.56 -25.81 7.60
CA GLN A 26 -9.16 -25.99 6.28
C GLN A 26 -9.59 -24.63 5.73
N CYS A 27 -9.47 -24.43 4.43
CA CYS A 27 -9.82 -23.18 3.79
C CYS A 27 -11.23 -22.75 4.20
N GLN A 28 -11.31 -21.65 4.95
CA GLN A 28 -12.56 -21.16 5.52
C GLN A 28 -13.59 -20.86 4.41
N ASP A 29 -14.86 -20.84 4.80
CA ASP A 29 -15.98 -20.37 3.95
C ASP A 29 -16.24 -21.14 2.64
N GLY A 30 -15.74 -22.37 2.54
CA GLY A 30 -16.00 -23.24 1.38
C GLY A 30 -15.14 -22.92 0.15
N HIS A 31 -14.09 -22.13 0.32
CA HIS A 31 -13.12 -21.86 -0.73
C HIS A 31 -12.32 -23.12 -1.10
N LYS A 32 -12.06 -23.27 -2.40
CA LYS A 32 -11.38 -24.45 -2.94
C LYS A 32 -9.87 -24.25 -2.93
N LYS A 33 -9.15 -25.38 -2.93
CA LYS A 33 -7.70 -25.39 -3.11
C LYS A 33 -7.29 -24.62 -4.37
N GLY A 34 -6.35 -23.68 -4.20
CA GLY A 34 -5.85 -22.79 -5.26
C GLY A 34 -6.71 -21.55 -5.50
N GLU A 35 -7.81 -21.39 -4.76
CA GLU A 35 -8.64 -20.20 -4.84
C GLU A 35 -8.00 -19.04 -4.07
N THR A 36 -8.17 -17.84 -4.63
CA THR A 36 -7.82 -16.57 -4.01
C THR A 36 -9.09 -15.75 -3.84
N TRP A 37 -9.27 -15.15 -2.67
CA TRP A 37 -10.37 -14.22 -2.41
C TRP A 37 -9.85 -12.96 -1.75
N TYR A 38 -10.61 -11.88 -1.93
CA TYR A 38 -10.24 -10.55 -1.47
C TYR A 38 -11.10 -10.15 -0.27
N LEU A 39 -10.45 -9.57 0.72
CA LEU A 39 -11.07 -9.08 1.94
C LEU A 39 -11.08 -7.55 1.95
N ALA A 40 -11.80 -6.99 2.92
CA ALA A 40 -11.76 -5.55 3.17
C ALA A 40 -10.34 -5.09 3.55
N ASN A 41 -10.05 -3.79 3.40
CA ASN A 41 -8.77 -3.16 3.76
C ASN A 41 -7.56 -3.62 2.94
N CYS A 42 -7.75 -3.94 1.66
CA CYS A 42 -6.67 -4.33 0.76
C CYS A 42 -5.89 -5.57 1.24
N GLU A 43 -6.63 -6.64 1.53
CA GLU A 43 -6.08 -7.93 1.92
C GLU A 43 -6.56 -9.01 0.95
N GLN A 44 -5.74 -10.01 0.68
CA GLN A 44 -6.14 -11.22 -0.02
C GLN A 44 -5.83 -12.44 0.80
N CYS A 45 -6.57 -13.53 0.59
CA CYS A 45 -6.23 -14.83 1.13
C CYS A 45 -6.14 -15.86 0.01
N VAL A 46 -5.24 -16.82 0.19
CA VAL A 46 -5.00 -17.92 -0.75
C VAL A 46 -5.17 -19.23 -0.01
N CYS A 47 -6.05 -20.09 -0.54
CA CYS A 47 -6.26 -21.44 -0.03
C CYS A 47 -5.21 -22.40 -0.60
N TRP A 48 -4.42 -23.02 0.27
CA TRP A 48 -3.29 -23.88 -0.10
C TRP A 48 -3.31 -25.21 0.64
N ASN A 49 -3.66 -26.29 -0.07
CA ASN A 49 -3.73 -27.66 0.46
C ASN A 49 -4.52 -27.78 1.77
N ASP A 50 -3.81 -27.68 2.88
CA ASP A 50 -4.25 -27.96 4.24
C ASP A 50 -4.19 -26.70 5.13
N TYR A 51 -3.91 -25.55 4.53
CA TYR A 51 -3.87 -24.26 5.19
C TYR A 51 -4.35 -23.16 4.23
N TYR A 52 -4.53 -21.97 4.78
CA TYR A 52 -4.65 -20.77 3.98
C TYR A 52 -3.74 -19.71 4.57
N TYR A 53 -3.35 -18.75 3.75
CA TYR A 53 -2.63 -17.58 4.23
C TYR A 53 -3.28 -16.33 3.68
N CYS A 54 -3.25 -15.27 4.48
CA CYS A 54 -3.73 -13.96 4.09
C CYS A 54 -2.56 -12.99 4.04
N GLU A 55 -2.57 -12.13 3.04
CA GLU A 55 -1.58 -11.11 2.76
C GLU A 55 -2.25 -9.76 2.76
N SER A 56 -1.75 -8.85 3.58
CA SER A 56 -2.14 -7.44 3.56
C SER A 56 -0.95 -6.57 3.18
N CYS A 57 -1.25 -5.31 2.86
CA CYS A 57 -0.24 -4.34 2.52
C CYS A 57 0.82 -4.22 3.62
N GLY A 58 2.08 -4.30 3.23
CA GLY A 58 3.18 -3.95 4.12
C GLY A 58 3.11 -2.49 4.58
N VAL A 59 3.70 -2.21 5.73
CA VAL A 59 3.85 -0.83 6.20
C VAL A 59 4.82 -0.09 5.29
N GLN A 60 4.35 0.96 4.64
CA GLN A 60 5.16 1.87 3.83
C GLN A 60 5.17 3.24 4.49
N THR A 61 6.36 3.81 4.69
CA THR A 61 6.52 5.19 5.15
C THR A 61 7.05 6.03 4.01
N MET A 62 6.31 7.08 3.65
CA MET A 62 6.74 8.09 2.69
C MET A 62 7.00 9.40 3.44
N VAL A 63 8.13 10.04 3.16
CA VAL A 63 8.46 11.36 3.72
C VAL A 63 8.15 12.41 2.66
N TYR A 64 7.21 13.30 2.95
CA TYR A 64 6.79 14.39 2.06
C TYR A 64 6.25 15.59 2.86
N ASP A 65 6.04 16.73 2.19
CA ASP A 65 5.43 17.91 2.82
C ASP A 65 3.92 17.74 2.94
N HIS A 66 3.42 17.50 4.15
CA HIS A 66 1.99 17.30 4.42
C HIS A 66 1.15 18.58 4.29
N THR A 67 1.78 19.75 4.15
CA THR A 67 1.06 21.01 3.96
C THR A 67 0.66 21.25 2.50
N THR A 68 1.43 20.68 1.56
CA THR A 68 1.24 20.86 0.11
C THR A 68 0.99 19.55 -0.64
N CYS A 69 1.13 18.40 0.02
CA CYS A 69 0.94 17.09 -0.60
C CYS A 69 0.15 16.13 0.29
N TYR A 70 -0.46 15.12 -0.32
CA TYR A 70 -1.12 14.01 0.36
C TYR A 70 -0.90 12.70 -0.40
N THR A 71 -0.98 11.58 0.29
CA THR A 71 -0.99 10.25 -0.34
C THR A 71 -2.40 9.69 -0.42
N LYS A 72 -2.71 9.01 -1.51
CA LYS A 72 -3.99 8.28 -1.66
C LYS A 72 -3.75 6.90 -2.26
N THR A 73 -4.39 5.90 -1.69
CA THR A 73 -4.45 4.53 -2.23
C THR A 73 -5.68 4.36 -3.12
N ASN A 74 -5.63 3.38 -4.02
CA ASN A 74 -6.79 3.03 -4.83
C ASN A 74 -7.67 2.02 -4.10
N ASP A 75 -8.59 2.51 -3.27
CA ASP A 75 -9.43 1.66 -2.41
C ASP A 75 -10.47 0.83 -3.18
N THR A 76 -10.62 1.05 -4.50
CA THR A 76 -11.50 0.23 -5.36
C THR A 76 -10.77 -0.92 -6.04
N ALA A 77 -9.44 -0.93 -6.01
CA ALA A 77 -8.64 -2.02 -6.53
C ALA A 77 -8.53 -3.15 -5.51
N ASN A 78 -8.27 -4.36 -6.00
CA ASN A 78 -7.97 -5.50 -5.15
C ASN A 78 -6.48 -5.52 -4.80
N TYR A 79 -6.11 -6.27 -3.76
CA TYR A 79 -4.70 -6.52 -3.46
C TYR A 79 -4.02 -7.19 -4.67
N PRO A 80 -2.74 -6.87 -4.98
CA PRO A 80 -1.87 -5.89 -4.30
C PRO A 80 -1.99 -4.46 -4.85
N GLU A 81 -2.84 -4.21 -5.84
CA GLU A 81 -2.91 -2.91 -6.53
C GLU A 81 -3.36 -1.78 -5.60
N CYS A 82 -4.25 -2.05 -4.65
CA CYS A 82 -4.66 -1.07 -3.64
C CYS A 82 -3.56 -0.74 -2.61
N CYS A 83 -2.43 -1.45 -2.58
CA CYS A 83 -1.36 -1.22 -1.60
C CYS A 83 -0.43 -0.07 -1.94
N THR A 84 -0.42 0.40 -3.19
CA THR A 84 0.54 1.43 -3.63
C THR A 84 -0.06 2.81 -3.41
N PRO A 85 0.45 3.62 -2.46
CA PRO A 85 0.01 5.00 -2.31
C PRO A 85 0.55 5.84 -3.46
N HIS A 86 -0.29 6.68 -4.03
CA HIS A 86 0.12 7.72 -4.96
C HIS A 86 0.25 9.04 -4.21
N LEU A 87 1.38 9.72 -4.38
CA LEU A 87 1.62 11.06 -3.85
C LEU A 87 1.03 12.09 -4.83
N TYR A 88 0.21 13.00 -4.32
CA TYR A 88 -0.34 14.13 -5.04
C TYR A 88 0.10 15.40 -4.35
N CYS A 89 0.69 16.32 -5.10
CA CYS A 89 1.20 17.59 -4.63
C CYS A 89 0.53 18.76 -5.35
N GLU A 90 0.54 19.93 -4.73
CA GLU A 90 0.12 21.17 -5.37
C GLU A 90 0.82 21.35 -6.72
N GLY A 91 0.02 21.53 -7.78
CA GLY A 91 0.50 21.63 -9.16
C GLY A 91 0.28 20.37 -10.00
N ASP A 92 -0.02 19.23 -9.40
CA ASP A 92 -0.42 18.03 -10.15
C ASP A 92 -1.81 18.19 -10.76
N THR A 93 -2.02 17.60 -11.94
CA THR A 93 -3.29 17.71 -12.69
C THR A 93 -4.49 17.16 -11.90
N ASP A 94 -4.26 16.12 -11.10
CA ASP A 94 -5.27 15.44 -10.29
C ASP A 94 -5.19 15.82 -8.80
N PHE A 95 -4.49 16.90 -8.46
CA PHE A 95 -4.42 17.40 -7.10
C PHE A 95 -5.78 17.94 -6.65
N ASN A 96 -6.24 17.49 -5.48
CA ASN A 96 -7.44 17.99 -4.85
C ASN A 96 -7.12 18.48 -3.41
N PRO A 97 -7.21 19.79 -3.14
CA PRO A 97 -6.85 20.35 -1.84
C PRO A 97 -7.73 19.87 -0.69
N ALA A 98 -8.93 19.34 -0.97
CA ALA A 98 -9.80 18.78 0.06
C ALA A 98 -9.23 17.52 0.74
N ASN A 99 -8.22 16.89 0.13
CA ASN A 99 -7.55 15.71 0.69
C ASN A 99 -6.33 16.08 1.56
N LEU A 100 -5.98 17.37 1.66
CA LEU A 100 -4.94 17.79 2.59
C LEU A 100 -5.45 17.64 4.02
N ASN A 101 -4.74 16.86 4.82
CA ASN A 101 -5.03 16.67 6.25
C ASN A 101 -4.48 17.86 7.07
N LEU A 102 -5.07 19.04 6.88
CA LEU A 102 -4.63 20.29 7.52
C LEU A 102 -5.05 20.42 8.99
N GLU A 103 -5.92 19.53 9.51
CA GLU A 103 -6.58 19.72 10.81
C GLU A 103 -6.24 18.69 11.92
N ASN A 104 -5.34 17.70 11.73
CA ASN A 104 -5.12 16.73 12.80
C ASN A 104 -3.69 16.21 12.97
N PRO A 105 -2.85 16.89 13.77
CA PRO A 105 -1.55 16.39 14.19
C PRO A 105 -1.65 15.20 15.16
N ALA A 106 -2.81 14.58 15.44
CA ALA A 106 -2.91 13.41 16.34
C ALA A 106 -3.03 12.06 15.59
N GLN A 107 -3.06 12.06 14.26
CA GLN A 107 -3.21 10.81 13.50
C GLN A 107 -1.93 9.96 13.45
N TRP A 108 -0.76 10.50 13.83
CA TRP A 108 0.50 9.75 13.90
C TRP A 108 0.60 8.84 15.13
N GLU A 109 -0.09 9.15 16.24
CA GLU A 109 -0.07 8.30 17.46
C GLU A 109 -0.85 6.99 17.29
N ARG A 110 -1.79 6.92 16.36
CA ARG A 110 -2.61 5.73 16.13
C ARG A 110 -1.95 4.65 15.28
N ILE A 111 -0.90 5.01 14.52
CA ILE A 111 -0.17 4.06 13.67
C ILE A 111 0.95 3.35 14.45
N SER A 112 1.38 3.91 15.59
CA SER A 112 2.40 3.32 16.48
C SER A 112 1.87 2.40 17.58
N ALA A 113 0.57 2.08 17.60
CA ALA A 113 -0.07 1.35 18.69
C ALA A 113 -0.51 -0.09 18.35
N HIS A 114 -0.11 -0.64 17.20
CA HIS A 114 -0.36 -2.04 16.83
C HIS A 114 0.91 -2.74 16.38
#